data_AF-A0AAD0BT42-F1
#
_entry.id   AF-A0AAD0BT42-F1
#
_cell.length_a   1.000
_cell.length_b   1.000
_cell.length_c   1.000
_cell.angle_alpha   90.00
_cell.angle_beta   90.00
_cell.angle_gamma   90.00
#
_symmetry.space_group_name_H-M   'P 1'
#
loop_
_entity.id
_entity.type
_entity.pdbx_description
1 polymer ?
#
loop_
_entity_poly.entity_id
_entity_poly.type
_entity_poly.pdbx_seq_one_letter_code
_entity_poly.pdbx_strand_id
1 'polypeptide(L)'
;MTAATRFQFLAPSAQRTLVTGILALTLVAWVCTAAVLAIGGRPDPSRLRDVAPLIDGPWKFHVGDDPRWASVSVDDSSWETLDLSAPASSIDGDVGLPNYVGGWMAHGHAGYQGYAWYRRSLVIPEGDRAWDILGPTAVEDGYELYWNGKRLGGSGRLGEPPRVVGTRPMIYSLPTDAAGTQGVIAIRVFMQPGSASGSASGGIHVAPTLAPQPESRELHRVQWWRTVAGYIVEVVEPLAMAMVIVLALSLRPLSSHQSFIAFVCVALLLSAVKRLDNAIVSWTDLLSLPAYTWLNNVLWMPLSLAAWALAWNRWVLPPSRAIDAGALVLAALGVAGGVMGAAWASQVFRLGTLALLVLVAARIARNGPMRGMALTVMLVITVSQYTGELGSLGVPTIWFPFGIGVTLTQYVYGIAIPLLAVLIVRTVTAAEAVPGRR
;
A
#
# COMPACT_ATOMS: atom_id res chain seq x y z
N MET A 1 44.37 3.87 41.76
CA MET A 1 43.64 5.13 41.54
C MET A 1 43.14 5.14 40.10
N THR A 2 42.06 4.40 39.85
CA THR A 2 40.70 4.92 39.55
C THR A 2 40.58 5.54 38.16
N ALA A 3 40.47 4.66 37.16
CA ALA A 3 39.84 4.97 35.88
C ALA A 3 38.35 5.27 36.15
N ALA A 4 38.01 6.57 36.18
CA ALA A 4 36.63 7.01 36.23
C ALA A 4 35.98 6.73 34.87
N THR A 5 35.28 5.60 34.77
CA THR A 5 34.36 5.30 33.68
C THR A 5 33.27 6.37 33.70
N ARG A 6 33.40 7.40 32.86
CA ARG A 6 32.34 8.39 32.65
C ARG A 6 31.15 7.66 32.02
N PHE A 7 30.21 7.21 32.84
CA PHE A 7 28.86 6.92 32.37
C PHE A 7 28.32 8.23 31.80
N GLN A 8 28.22 8.31 30.47
CA GLN A 8 27.57 9.42 29.80
C GLN A 8 26.08 9.29 30.11
N PHE A 9 25.59 10.16 30.97
CA PHE A 9 24.17 10.23 31.29
C PHE A 9 23.51 11.33 30.45
N LEU A 10 22.29 11.09 29.99
CA LEU A 10 21.50 12.14 29.34
C LEU A 10 20.85 13.01 30.44
N ALA A 11 20.97 14.34 30.33
CA ALA A 11 20.30 15.22 31.29
C ALA A 11 18.76 15.09 31.17
N PRO A 12 17.99 15.17 32.28
CA PRO A 12 16.52 15.13 32.23
C PRO A 12 15.90 16.20 31.32
N SER A 13 16.53 17.38 31.22
CA SER A 13 16.13 18.44 30.28
C SER A 13 16.27 17.98 28.82
N ALA A 14 17.38 17.31 28.47
CA ALA A 14 17.60 16.77 27.13
C ALA A 14 16.57 15.68 26.79
N GLN A 15 16.19 14.83 27.74
CA GLN A 15 15.14 13.82 27.52
C GLN A 15 13.78 14.47 27.23
N ARG A 16 13.41 15.52 27.97
CA ARG A 16 12.18 16.28 27.69
C ARG A 16 12.22 16.97 26.32
N THR A 17 13.37 17.52 25.95
CA THR A 17 13.57 18.13 24.62
C THR A 17 13.37 17.10 23.51
N LEU A 18 13.95 15.90 23.64
CA LEU A 18 13.77 14.82 22.66
C LEU A 18 12.30 14.40 22.53
N VAL A 19 11.60 14.18 23.65
CA VAL A 19 10.17 13.83 23.62
C VAL A 19 9.34 14.93 22.97
N THR A 20 9.60 16.20 23.32
CA THR A 20 8.90 17.35 22.73
C THR A 20 9.17 17.44 21.23
N GLY A 21 10.41 17.21 20.80
CA GLY A 21 10.79 17.17 19.38
C GLY A 21 10.09 16.05 18.62
N ILE A 22 10.00 14.84 19.19
CA ILE A 22 9.26 13.72 18.60
C ILE A 22 7.79 14.11 18.39
N LEU A 23 7.13 14.62 19.43
CA LEU A 23 5.72 15.01 19.35
C LEU A 23 5.47 16.13 18.32
N ALA A 24 6.34 17.14 18.29
CA ALA A 24 6.25 18.24 17.33
C ALA A 24 6.44 17.76 15.88
N LEU A 25 7.45 16.93 15.63
CA LEU A 25 7.71 16.38 14.29
C LEU A 25 6.58 15.45 13.84
N THR A 26 6.03 14.63 14.74
CA THR A 26 4.86 13.80 14.46
C THR A 26 3.65 14.64 14.10
N LEU A 27 3.37 15.71 14.85
CA LEU A 27 2.24 16.61 14.56
C LEU A 27 2.41 17.27 13.18
N VAL A 28 3.61 17.76 12.87
CA VAL A 28 3.91 18.35 11.55
C VAL A 28 3.69 17.30 10.44
N ALA A 29 4.20 16.09 10.62
CA ALA A 29 4.00 15.01 9.66
C ALA A 29 2.52 14.70 9.45
N TRP A 30 1.72 14.62 10.51
CA TRP A 30 0.27 14.42 10.42
C TRP A 30 -0.44 15.57 9.69
N VAL A 31 -0.10 16.82 9.98
CA VAL A 31 -0.69 17.99 9.30
C VAL A 31 -0.33 18.00 7.82
N CYS A 32 0.93 17.73 7.47
CA CYS A 32 1.37 17.65 6.08
C CYS A 32 0.67 16.50 5.34
N THR A 33 0.59 15.32 5.94
CA THR A 33 -0.13 14.17 5.37
C THR A 33 -1.61 14.51 5.16
N ALA A 34 -2.29 15.06 6.17
CA ALA A 34 -3.68 15.46 6.06
C ALA A 34 -3.91 16.50 4.94
N ALA A 35 -2.98 17.45 4.75
CA ALA A 35 -3.03 18.40 3.65
C ALA A 35 -2.89 17.71 2.28
N VAL A 36 -1.99 16.75 2.12
CA VAL A 36 -1.86 15.96 0.89
C VAL A 36 -3.14 15.17 0.59
N LEU A 37 -3.69 14.50 1.61
CA LEU A 37 -4.97 13.78 1.49
C LEU A 37 -6.11 14.71 1.07
N ALA A 38 -6.23 15.88 1.71
CA ALA A 38 -7.25 16.87 1.39
C ALA A 38 -7.10 17.49 0.00
N ILE A 39 -5.88 17.58 -0.53
CA ILE A 39 -5.63 18.07 -1.89
C ILE A 39 -5.99 16.99 -2.92
N GLY A 40 -5.52 15.74 -2.73
CA GLY A 40 -5.80 14.63 -3.65
C GLY A 40 -7.26 14.17 -3.65
N GLY A 41 -7.94 14.34 -2.53
CA GLY A 41 -9.36 14.00 -2.35
C GLY A 41 -10.35 15.00 -2.93
N ARG A 42 -9.87 16.10 -3.52
CA ARG A 42 -10.75 17.05 -4.20
C ARG A 42 -11.47 16.37 -5.37
N PRO A 43 -12.76 16.67 -5.60
CA PRO A 43 -13.45 16.18 -6.78
C PRO A 43 -12.80 16.73 -8.05
N ASP A 44 -12.94 16.01 -9.16
CA ASP A 44 -12.47 16.50 -10.45
C ASP A 44 -13.16 17.84 -10.78
N PRO A 45 -12.41 18.86 -11.24
CA PRO A 45 -12.98 20.17 -11.56
C PRO A 45 -14.16 20.03 -12.54
N SER A 46 -15.30 20.69 -12.25
CA SER A 46 -16.50 20.61 -13.09
C SER A 46 -16.20 20.96 -14.56
N ARG A 47 -15.43 22.03 -14.79
CA ARG A 47 -15.01 22.45 -16.13
C ARG A 47 -14.26 21.38 -16.92
N LEU A 48 -13.57 20.45 -16.25
CA LEU A 48 -12.89 19.34 -16.91
C LEU A 48 -13.87 18.19 -17.18
N ARG A 49 -14.74 17.87 -16.22
CA ARG A 49 -15.77 16.83 -16.40
C ARG A 49 -16.74 17.14 -17.55
N ASP A 50 -17.09 18.41 -17.73
CA ASP A 50 -18.02 18.85 -18.77
C ASP A 50 -17.49 18.62 -20.20
N VAL A 51 -16.15 18.57 -20.36
CA VAL A 51 -15.50 18.44 -21.67
C VAL A 51 -14.71 17.14 -21.84
N ALA A 52 -14.62 16.33 -20.78
CA ALA A 52 -13.91 15.06 -20.74
C ALA A 52 -14.87 13.94 -20.31
N PRO A 53 -15.80 13.51 -21.18
CA PRO A 53 -16.75 12.46 -20.86
C PRO A 53 -16.05 11.12 -20.61
N LEU A 54 -16.54 10.39 -19.61
CA LEU A 54 -16.19 8.97 -19.46
C LEU A 54 -16.70 8.20 -20.69
N ILE A 55 -15.93 7.19 -21.06
CA ILE A 55 -16.33 6.21 -22.06
C ILE A 55 -16.99 5.05 -21.28
N ASP A 56 -18.09 5.36 -20.57
CA ASP A 56 -18.90 4.47 -19.72
C ASP A 56 -20.15 3.96 -20.45
N GLY A 57 -20.95 3.07 -19.86
CA GLY A 57 -22.04 2.42 -20.59
C GLY A 57 -21.64 1.08 -21.20
N PRO A 58 -22.37 0.62 -22.23
CA PRO A 58 -22.20 -0.72 -22.79
C PRO A 58 -20.90 -0.85 -23.60
N TRP A 59 -20.08 -1.82 -23.24
CA TRP A 59 -18.90 -2.25 -23.99
C TRP A 59 -19.09 -3.67 -24.52
N LYS A 60 -18.58 -3.95 -25.72
CA LYS A 60 -18.46 -5.32 -26.21
C LYS A 60 -17.38 -6.04 -25.42
N PHE A 61 -17.67 -7.24 -24.93
CA PHE A 61 -16.82 -8.01 -24.03
C PHE A 61 -16.63 -9.44 -24.53
N HIS A 62 -15.39 -9.94 -24.45
CA HIS A 62 -15.07 -11.32 -24.79
C HIS A 62 -13.92 -11.85 -23.93
N VAL A 63 -14.08 -13.06 -23.39
CA VAL A 63 -13.03 -13.77 -22.65
C VAL A 63 -12.02 -14.43 -23.59
N GLY A 64 -10.80 -14.65 -23.12
CA GLY A 64 -9.72 -15.22 -23.92
C GLY A 64 -8.86 -14.16 -24.60
N ASP A 65 -8.01 -14.60 -25.52
CA ASP A 65 -6.96 -13.74 -26.07
C ASP A 65 -6.70 -13.99 -27.55
N ASP A 66 -7.10 -13.05 -28.40
CA ASP A 66 -6.73 -13.01 -29.80
C ASP A 66 -6.31 -11.58 -30.18
N PRO A 67 -5.02 -11.34 -30.48
CA PRO A 67 -4.52 -10.02 -30.87
C PRO A 67 -5.25 -9.40 -32.07
N ARG A 68 -5.89 -10.20 -32.93
CA ARG A 68 -6.69 -9.70 -34.06
C ARG A 68 -7.90 -8.91 -33.59
N TRP A 69 -8.38 -9.13 -32.37
CA TRP A 69 -9.50 -8.41 -31.76
C TRP A 69 -9.19 -6.93 -31.49
N ALA A 70 -7.96 -6.46 -31.68
CA ALA A 70 -7.67 -5.03 -31.71
C ALA A 70 -8.16 -4.34 -33.01
N SER A 71 -8.27 -5.08 -34.13
CA SER A 71 -8.53 -4.52 -35.45
C SER A 71 -9.92 -3.86 -35.54
N VAL A 72 -10.01 -2.77 -36.31
CA VAL A 72 -11.28 -2.10 -36.64
C VAL A 72 -12.23 -2.99 -37.44
N SER A 73 -11.70 -3.97 -38.19
CA SER A 73 -12.47 -4.85 -39.08
C SER A 73 -13.15 -6.04 -38.39
N VAL A 74 -12.99 -6.17 -37.07
CA VAL A 74 -13.57 -7.29 -36.31
C VAL A 74 -15.06 -7.08 -36.16
N ASP A 75 -15.84 -8.09 -36.53
CA ASP A 75 -17.27 -8.17 -36.20
C ASP A 75 -17.42 -8.64 -34.74
N ASP A 76 -17.80 -7.71 -33.87
CA ASP A 76 -18.06 -7.94 -32.44
C ASP A 76 -19.57 -7.98 -32.12
N SER A 77 -20.43 -8.15 -33.13
CA SER A 77 -21.88 -8.21 -32.94
C SER A 77 -22.32 -9.34 -31.99
N SER A 78 -21.64 -10.48 -32.06
CA SER A 78 -21.87 -11.66 -31.21
C SER A 78 -21.24 -11.58 -29.83
N TRP A 79 -20.43 -10.55 -29.55
CA TRP A 79 -19.80 -10.39 -28.25
C TRP A 79 -20.82 -10.02 -27.19
N GLU A 80 -20.55 -10.45 -25.96
CA GLU A 80 -21.31 -10.06 -24.78
C GLU A 80 -21.25 -8.54 -24.61
N THR A 81 -22.22 -7.98 -23.89
CA THR A 81 -22.19 -6.57 -23.49
C THR A 81 -21.97 -6.46 -21.99
N LEU A 82 -20.90 -5.78 -21.59
CA LEU A 82 -20.59 -5.48 -20.19
C LEU A 82 -20.73 -3.96 -20.00
N ASP A 83 -21.52 -3.55 -19.01
CA ASP A 83 -21.81 -2.14 -18.73
C ASP A 83 -20.81 -1.57 -17.72
N LEU A 84 -20.07 -0.53 -18.12
CA LEU A 84 -19.11 0.20 -17.27
C LEU A 84 -19.71 1.48 -16.67
N SER A 85 -21.04 1.63 -16.67
CA SER A 85 -21.74 2.75 -16.01
C SER A 85 -21.63 2.64 -14.49
N ALA A 86 -20.83 3.53 -13.90
CA ALA A 86 -20.65 3.57 -12.45
C ALA A 86 -21.75 4.40 -11.76
N PRO A 87 -22.24 3.99 -10.59
CA PRO A 87 -23.03 4.87 -9.73
C PRO A 87 -22.23 6.13 -9.37
N ALA A 88 -22.86 7.31 -9.41
CA ALA A 88 -22.17 8.59 -9.17
C ALA A 88 -21.44 8.69 -7.82
N SER A 89 -21.84 7.89 -6.83
CA SER A 89 -21.23 7.84 -5.49
C SER A 89 -20.26 6.67 -5.30
N SER A 90 -19.97 5.87 -6.33
CA SER A 90 -19.08 4.72 -6.18
C SER A 90 -17.62 5.16 -6.16
N ILE A 91 -16.87 4.53 -5.25
CA ILE A 91 -15.43 4.64 -5.14
C ILE A 91 -14.82 3.24 -5.03
N ASP A 92 -13.55 3.09 -5.40
CA ASP A 92 -12.81 1.85 -5.15
C ASP A 92 -12.55 1.66 -3.64
N GLY A 93 -12.18 0.43 -3.29
CA GLY A 93 -11.89 0.03 -1.91
C GLY A 93 -10.47 0.34 -1.42
N ASP A 94 -9.65 1.02 -2.22
CA ASP A 94 -8.24 1.30 -1.91
C ASP A 94 -7.93 2.80 -1.87
N VAL A 95 -7.89 3.49 -3.01
CA VAL A 95 -7.44 4.90 -3.05
C VAL A 95 -8.57 5.90 -2.80
N GLY A 96 -9.80 5.57 -3.17
CA GLY A 96 -10.93 6.49 -3.30
C GLY A 96 -11.13 7.00 -4.75
N LEU A 97 -10.75 6.20 -5.74
CA LEU A 97 -10.98 6.46 -7.16
C LEU A 97 -12.49 6.45 -7.45
N PRO A 98 -13.04 7.54 -8.03
CA PRO A 98 -14.47 7.61 -8.34
C PRO A 98 -14.83 6.74 -9.55
N ASN A 99 -16.13 6.53 -9.76
CA ASN A 99 -16.70 5.83 -10.90
C ASN A 99 -16.26 4.36 -10.98
N TYR A 100 -16.21 3.71 -9.82
CA TYR A 100 -15.86 2.30 -9.70
C TYR A 100 -17.04 1.39 -10.05
N VAL A 101 -16.79 0.35 -10.85
CA VAL A 101 -17.72 -0.75 -11.16
C VAL A 101 -17.12 -2.11 -10.81
N GLY A 102 -18.00 -3.09 -10.61
CA GLY A 102 -17.59 -4.47 -10.46
C GLY A 102 -16.90 -4.99 -11.72
N GLY A 103 -15.92 -5.86 -11.52
CA GLY A 103 -15.21 -6.53 -12.58
C GLY A 103 -16.03 -7.62 -13.28
N TRP A 104 -15.44 -8.31 -14.27
CA TRP A 104 -16.14 -9.35 -15.03
C TRP A 104 -16.70 -10.47 -14.14
N MET A 105 -16.12 -10.72 -12.96
CA MET A 105 -16.66 -11.72 -12.02
C MET A 105 -18.03 -11.31 -11.45
N ALA A 106 -18.27 -10.01 -11.27
CA ALA A 106 -19.58 -9.48 -10.90
C ALA A 106 -20.58 -9.50 -12.07
N HIS A 107 -20.08 -9.68 -13.31
CA HIS A 107 -20.85 -9.72 -14.54
C HIS A 107 -20.94 -11.13 -15.14
N GLY A 108 -21.02 -12.16 -14.30
CA GLY A 108 -21.31 -13.53 -14.73
C GLY A 108 -20.09 -14.42 -15.01
N HIS A 109 -18.87 -13.89 -14.94
CA HIS A 109 -17.63 -14.66 -15.17
C HIS A 109 -16.95 -15.05 -13.86
N ALA A 110 -17.73 -15.61 -12.93
CA ALA A 110 -17.21 -16.00 -11.61
C ALA A 110 -16.08 -17.03 -11.73
N GLY A 111 -14.95 -16.75 -11.09
CA GLY A 111 -13.76 -17.60 -11.13
C GLY A 111 -12.86 -17.40 -12.36
N TYR A 112 -13.29 -16.60 -13.34
CA TYR A 112 -12.51 -16.39 -14.55
C TYR A 112 -11.26 -15.54 -14.28
N GLN A 113 -10.13 -16.03 -14.77
CA GLN A 113 -8.80 -15.41 -14.67
C GLN A 113 -8.10 -15.53 -16.03
N GLY A 114 -7.12 -14.67 -16.29
CA GLY A 114 -6.42 -14.59 -17.56
C GLY A 114 -6.86 -13.39 -18.39
N TYR A 115 -6.96 -13.59 -19.69
CA TYR A 115 -7.14 -12.51 -20.66
C TYR A 115 -8.61 -12.23 -20.96
N ALA A 116 -8.96 -10.97 -21.16
CA ALA A 116 -10.23 -10.59 -21.77
C ALA A 116 -10.08 -9.32 -22.61
N TRP A 117 -11.07 -9.07 -23.46
CA TRP A 117 -11.09 -7.93 -24.37
C TRP A 117 -12.38 -7.13 -24.24
N TYR A 118 -12.20 -5.81 -24.26
CA TYR A 118 -13.27 -4.83 -24.29
C TYR A 118 -13.17 -4.05 -25.60
N ARG A 119 -14.29 -3.82 -26.29
CA ARG A 119 -14.34 -3.04 -27.53
C ARG A 119 -15.48 -2.03 -27.51
N ARG A 120 -15.23 -0.85 -28.09
CA ARG A 120 -16.25 0.17 -28.27
C ARG A 120 -15.98 1.06 -29.47
N SER A 121 -17.04 1.36 -30.21
CA SER A 121 -17.03 2.36 -31.27
C SER A 121 -17.28 3.75 -30.69
N LEU A 122 -16.49 4.72 -31.13
CA LEU A 122 -16.50 6.10 -30.65
C LEU A 122 -16.52 7.04 -31.85
N VAL A 123 -17.23 8.15 -31.73
CA VAL A 123 -17.14 9.28 -32.66
C VAL A 123 -16.35 10.37 -31.97
N ILE A 124 -15.24 10.80 -32.57
CA ILE A 124 -14.45 11.91 -32.03
C ILE A 124 -15.08 13.21 -32.53
N PRO A 125 -15.36 14.19 -31.64
CA PRO A 125 -15.97 15.44 -32.07
C PRO A 125 -15.15 16.17 -33.13
N GLU A 126 -15.84 16.80 -34.08
CA GLU A 126 -15.23 17.62 -35.12
C GLU A 126 -14.53 18.86 -34.53
N GLY A 127 -13.56 19.39 -35.29
CA GLY A 127 -12.82 20.61 -34.99
C GLY A 127 -11.31 20.42 -34.99
N ASP A 128 -10.58 21.50 -34.72
CA ASP A 128 -9.12 21.56 -34.87
C ASP A 128 -8.34 21.10 -33.62
N ARG A 129 -9.05 20.55 -32.62
CA ARG A 129 -8.42 20.13 -31.36
C ARG A 129 -7.84 18.72 -31.48
N ALA A 130 -6.65 18.54 -30.93
CA ALA A 130 -6.12 17.21 -30.67
C ALA A 130 -6.86 16.57 -29.49
N TRP A 131 -7.05 15.25 -29.55
CA TRP A 131 -7.76 14.46 -28.54
C TRP A 131 -6.84 13.42 -27.92
N ASP A 132 -7.02 13.19 -26.63
CA ASP A 132 -6.36 12.12 -25.89
C ASP A 132 -7.41 11.18 -25.27
N ILE A 133 -7.00 9.95 -25.03
CA ILE A 133 -7.70 9.02 -24.16
C ILE A 133 -6.91 8.92 -22.85
N LEU A 134 -7.53 9.30 -21.74
CA LEU A 134 -7.04 8.92 -20.43
C LEU A 134 -7.44 7.46 -20.21
N GLY A 135 -6.44 6.61 -20.01
CA GLY A 135 -6.67 5.19 -19.81
C GLY A 135 -7.47 4.90 -18.53
N PRO A 136 -8.04 3.70 -18.41
CA PRO A 136 -8.65 3.25 -17.16
C PRO A 136 -7.70 3.47 -15.97
N THR A 137 -8.18 4.13 -14.91
CA THR A 137 -7.38 4.34 -13.69
C THR A 137 -7.43 3.17 -12.73
N ALA A 138 -8.36 2.24 -12.93
CA ALA A 138 -8.47 1.00 -12.18
C ALA A 138 -8.82 -0.15 -13.13
N VAL A 139 -7.91 -1.11 -13.23
CA VAL A 139 -8.03 -2.37 -13.95
C VAL A 139 -7.31 -3.42 -13.12
N GLU A 140 -7.91 -4.61 -13.01
CA GLU A 140 -7.25 -5.73 -12.37
C GLU A 140 -5.95 -6.08 -13.12
N ASP A 141 -4.83 -6.03 -12.40
CA ASP A 141 -3.46 -6.33 -12.80
C ASP A 141 -2.84 -5.57 -13.99
N GLY A 142 -3.44 -5.58 -15.20
CA GLY A 142 -2.84 -4.88 -16.34
C GLY A 142 -3.69 -4.82 -17.60
N TYR A 143 -3.39 -3.85 -18.47
CA TYR A 143 -4.10 -3.65 -19.73
C TYR A 143 -3.22 -3.10 -20.86
N GLU A 144 -3.66 -3.31 -22.10
CA GLU A 144 -3.16 -2.65 -23.31
C GLU A 144 -4.32 -2.00 -24.06
N LEU A 145 -4.13 -0.75 -24.47
CA LEU A 145 -5.14 0.07 -25.15
C LEU A 145 -4.75 0.28 -26.62
N TYR A 146 -5.74 0.10 -27.49
CA TYR A 146 -5.60 0.16 -28.95
C TYR A 146 -6.61 1.13 -29.54
N TRP A 147 -6.19 1.85 -30.58
CA TRP A 147 -7.04 2.67 -31.44
C TRP A 147 -6.94 2.16 -32.87
N ASN A 148 -8.08 1.73 -33.44
CA ASN A 148 -8.16 1.19 -34.80
C ASN A 148 -7.09 0.11 -35.09
N GLY A 149 -6.88 -0.83 -34.16
CA GLY A 149 -5.87 -1.89 -34.29
C GLY A 149 -4.44 -1.51 -33.91
N LYS A 150 -4.11 -0.22 -33.76
CA LYS A 150 -2.78 0.23 -33.35
C LYS A 150 -2.71 0.39 -31.84
N ARG A 151 -1.74 -0.29 -31.20
CA ARG A 151 -1.48 -0.15 -29.76
C ARG A 151 -1.01 1.27 -29.45
N LEU A 152 -1.71 1.96 -28.54
CA LEU A 152 -1.29 3.26 -28.02
C LEU A 152 -0.40 3.12 -26.79
N GLY A 153 -0.70 2.16 -25.90
CA GLY A 153 0.02 1.98 -24.64
C GLY A 153 -0.71 1.04 -23.69
N GLY A 154 -0.38 1.09 -22.40
CA GLY A 154 -1.00 0.23 -21.39
C GLY A 154 -0.31 0.26 -20.04
N SER A 155 -0.97 -0.32 -19.03
CA SER A 155 -0.34 -0.67 -17.76
C SER A 155 0.24 -2.08 -17.85
N GLY A 156 1.56 -2.17 -17.88
CA GLY A 156 2.28 -3.43 -18.09
C GLY A 156 2.48 -3.79 -19.58
N ARG A 157 2.88 -5.03 -19.81
CA ARG A 157 3.10 -5.63 -21.13
C ARG A 157 2.49 -7.01 -21.15
N LEU A 158 1.44 -7.20 -21.94
CA LEU A 158 0.63 -8.41 -21.92
C LEU A 158 1.06 -9.46 -22.95
N GLY A 159 2.35 -9.47 -23.33
CA GLY A 159 2.92 -10.53 -24.16
C GLY A 159 3.07 -11.85 -23.41
N GLU A 160 3.76 -12.83 -24.00
CA GLU A 160 4.08 -14.09 -23.34
C GLU A 160 5.56 -14.13 -22.94
N PRO A 161 5.92 -14.24 -21.64
CA PRO A 161 5.04 -14.16 -20.48
C PRO A 161 4.59 -12.71 -20.15
N PRO A 162 3.40 -12.53 -19.55
CA PRO A 162 2.89 -11.20 -19.24
C PRO A 162 3.63 -10.59 -18.06
N ARG A 163 3.89 -9.28 -18.15
CA ARG A 163 4.43 -8.47 -17.07
C ARG A 163 3.42 -7.40 -16.68
N VAL A 164 2.79 -7.59 -15.52
CA VAL A 164 1.83 -6.64 -14.95
C VAL A 164 2.44 -5.82 -13.81
N VAL A 165 1.92 -4.62 -13.64
CA VAL A 165 2.34 -3.58 -12.68
C VAL A 165 1.08 -2.87 -12.19
N GLY A 166 1.15 -2.16 -11.06
CA GLY A 166 -0.01 -1.44 -10.54
C GLY A 166 -0.62 -0.50 -11.58
N THR A 167 -1.93 -0.62 -11.81
CA THR A 167 -2.67 0.29 -12.71
C THR A 167 -2.62 1.71 -12.16
N ARG A 168 -2.35 2.68 -13.04
CA ARG A 168 -2.19 4.09 -12.67
C ARG A 168 -2.65 5.01 -13.79
N PRO A 169 -2.80 6.33 -13.54
CA PRO A 169 -3.24 7.27 -14.55
C PRO A 169 -2.29 7.33 -15.75
N MET A 170 -2.79 6.99 -16.93
CA MET A 170 -2.08 7.05 -18.21
C MET A 170 -2.85 7.92 -19.19
N ILE A 171 -2.14 8.55 -20.12
CA ILE A 171 -2.71 9.39 -21.17
C ILE A 171 -2.13 8.97 -22.52
N TYR A 172 -3.00 8.85 -23.52
CA TYR A 172 -2.64 8.37 -24.85
C TYR A 172 -3.18 9.32 -25.91
N SER A 173 -2.30 9.90 -26.72
CA SER A 173 -2.72 10.77 -27.81
C SER A 173 -3.30 9.98 -28.97
N LEU A 174 -4.43 10.44 -29.46
CA LEU A 174 -5.01 9.94 -30.70
C LEU A 174 -4.24 10.50 -31.91
N PRO A 175 -4.28 9.81 -33.05
CA PRO A 175 -3.78 10.36 -34.32
C PRO A 175 -4.39 11.73 -34.63
N THR A 176 -3.62 12.61 -35.28
CA THR A 176 -4.04 14.00 -35.56
C THR A 176 -5.23 14.09 -36.50
N ASP A 177 -5.47 13.05 -37.30
CA ASP A 177 -6.60 12.87 -38.21
C ASP A 177 -7.82 12.21 -37.54
N ALA A 178 -7.80 11.98 -36.22
CA ALA A 178 -8.92 11.33 -35.53
C ALA A 178 -10.14 12.26 -35.37
N ALA A 179 -9.97 13.57 -35.33
CA ALA A 179 -11.08 14.52 -35.14
C ALA A 179 -12.13 14.39 -36.25
N GLY A 180 -13.41 14.34 -35.88
CA GLY A 180 -14.51 14.14 -36.83
C GLY A 180 -14.63 12.73 -37.40
N THR A 181 -13.79 11.79 -36.97
CA THR A 181 -13.84 10.39 -37.44
C THR A 181 -14.52 9.48 -36.44
N GLN A 182 -15.09 8.39 -36.96
CA GLN A 182 -15.49 7.24 -36.15
C GLN A 182 -14.33 6.25 -36.06
N GLY A 183 -14.05 5.75 -34.86
CA GLY A 183 -13.02 4.75 -34.62
C GLY A 183 -13.44 3.72 -33.57
N VAL A 184 -12.60 2.71 -33.39
CA VAL A 184 -12.77 1.66 -32.39
C VAL A 184 -11.64 1.74 -31.38
N ILE A 185 -12.02 1.83 -30.11
CA ILE A 185 -11.13 1.53 -28.99
C ILE A 185 -11.26 0.04 -28.65
N ALA A 186 -10.12 -0.62 -28.48
CA ALA A 186 -10.05 -1.95 -27.91
C ALA A 186 -9.11 -1.95 -26.71
N ILE A 187 -9.49 -2.65 -25.64
CA ILE A 187 -8.69 -2.79 -24.42
C ILE A 187 -8.55 -4.28 -24.13
N ARG A 188 -7.31 -4.76 -24.19
CA ARG A 188 -6.91 -6.09 -23.76
C ARG A 188 -6.54 -6.03 -22.30
N VAL A 189 -7.12 -6.87 -21.47
CA VAL A 189 -6.87 -6.93 -20.02
C VAL A 189 -6.32 -8.30 -19.67
N PHE A 190 -5.45 -8.37 -18.67
CA PHE A 190 -4.96 -9.62 -18.13
C PHE A 190 -4.99 -9.59 -16.60
N MET A 191 -5.73 -10.52 -16.02
CA MET A 191 -5.74 -10.80 -14.59
C MET A 191 -4.89 -12.04 -14.31
N GLN A 192 -3.99 -11.94 -13.34
CA GLN A 192 -3.10 -13.03 -12.98
C GLN A 192 -3.85 -14.18 -12.32
N PRO A 193 -3.39 -15.43 -12.51
CA PRO A 193 -3.91 -16.54 -11.74
C PRO A 193 -3.72 -16.33 -10.24
N GLY A 194 -4.81 -16.45 -9.47
CA GLY A 194 -4.79 -16.31 -8.01
C GLY A 194 -4.75 -14.88 -7.46
N SER A 195 -4.84 -13.83 -8.30
CA SER A 195 -4.90 -12.44 -7.83
C SER A 195 -6.29 -11.98 -7.37
N ALA A 196 -7.33 -12.79 -7.57
CA ALA A 196 -8.71 -12.45 -7.21
C ALA A 196 -8.84 -12.09 -5.72
N SER A 197 -9.36 -10.90 -5.45
CA SER A 197 -9.58 -10.37 -4.09
C SER A 197 -11.04 -10.47 -3.65
N GLY A 198 -11.98 -10.74 -4.56
CA GLY A 198 -13.39 -10.93 -4.25
C GLY A 198 -14.26 -11.28 -5.45
N SER A 199 -15.58 -11.30 -5.23
CA SER A 199 -16.57 -11.59 -6.29
C SER A 199 -16.68 -10.51 -7.36
N ALA A 200 -16.09 -9.33 -7.12
CA ALA A 200 -16.07 -8.22 -8.05
C ALA A 200 -14.72 -8.05 -8.77
N SER A 201 -13.81 -9.01 -8.70
CA SER A 201 -12.49 -8.94 -9.34
C SER A 201 -12.54 -9.05 -10.87
N GLY A 202 -11.42 -8.66 -11.48
CA GLY A 202 -11.12 -8.88 -12.88
C GLY A 202 -11.62 -7.77 -13.82
N GLY A 203 -10.83 -7.39 -14.81
CA GLY A 203 -11.30 -6.47 -15.84
C GLY A 203 -11.18 -5.00 -15.46
N ILE A 204 -11.94 -4.17 -16.18
CA ILE A 204 -11.92 -2.71 -16.02
C ILE A 204 -12.89 -2.32 -14.90
N HIS A 205 -12.39 -1.56 -13.93
CA HIS A 205 -13.19 -1.04 -12.81
C HIS A 205 -13.51 0.44 -12.94
N VAL A 206 -12.71 1.21 -13.68
CA VAL A 206 -13.00 2.61 -14.00
C VAL A 206 -12.84 2.80 -15.49
N ALA A 207 -13.91 3.23 -16.17
CA ALA A 207 -13.91 3.44 -17.61
C ALA A 207 -12.86 4.50 -18.04
N PRO A 208 -12.28 4.38 -19.25
CA PRO A 208 -11.39 5.41 -19.78
C PRO A 208 -12.17 6.71 -20.04
N THR A 209 -11.44 7.81 -20.25
CA THR A 209 -12.02 9.13 -20.51
C THR A 209 -11.52 9.67 -21.84
N LEU A 210 -12.42 10.21 -22.67
CA LEU A 210 -12.05 10.93 -23.87
C LEU A 210 -11.94 12.41 -23.54
N ALA A 211 -10.83 13.08 -23.84
CA ALA A 211 -10.66 14.49 -23.52
C ALA A 211 -9.87 15.25 -24.59
N PRO A 212 -10.23 16.50 -24.91
CA PRO A 212 -9.44 17.35 -25.78
C PRO A 212 -8.17 17.85 -25.07
N GLN A 213 -7.16 18.22 -25.85
CA GLN A 213 -6.02 18.99 -25.34
C GLN A 213 -6.38 20.48 -25.26
N PRO A 214 -5.99 21.20 -24.18
CA PRO A 214 -5.08 20.78 -23.10
C PRO A 214 -5.74 20.14 -21.87
N GLU A 215 -7.07 20.04 -21.82
CA GLU A 215 -7.84 19.61 -20.63
C GLU A 215 -7.49 18.19 -20.18
N SER A 216 -7.17 17.31 -21.13
CA SER A 216 -6.68 15.96 -20.87
C SER A 216 -5.46 15.92 -19.94
N ARG A 217 -4.49 16.82 -20.15
CA ARG A 217 -3.25 16.89 -19.34
C ARG A 217 -3.53 17.41 -17.94
N GLU A 218 -4.49 18.32 -17.81
CA GLU A 218 -4.91 18.82 -16.52
C GLU A 218 -5.63 17.74 -15.71
N LEU A 219 -6.56 17.03 -16.34
CA LEU A 219 -7.28 15.92 -15.71
C LEU A 219 -6.32 14.79 -15.31
N HIS A 220 -5.34 14.48 -16.18
CA HIS A 220 -4.28 13.50 -15.87
C HIS A 220 -3.48 13.89 -14.63
N ARG A 221 -3.16 15.17 -14.44
CA ARG A 221 -2.51 15.68 -13.23
C ARG A 221 -3.39 15.53 -11.99
N VAL A 222 -4.69 15.78 -12.11
CA VAL A 222 -5.66 15.57 -11.01
C VAL A 222 -5.71 14.10 -10.61
N GLN A 223 -5.81 13.19 -11.58
CA GLN A 223 -5.80 11.75 -11.34
C GLN A 223 -4.51 11.29 -10.64
N TRP A 224 -3.34 11.78 -11.09
CA TRP A 224 -2.07 11.48 -10.43
C TRP A 224 -1.99 11.99 -9.00
N TRP A 225 -2.47 13.21 -8.72
CA TRP A 225 -2.50 13.73 -7.36
C TRP A 225 -3.36 12.87 -6.43
N ARG A 226 -4.45 12.30 -6.93
CA ARG A 226 -5.29 11.36 -6.17
C ARG A 226 -4.53 10.08 -5.85
N THR A 227 -3.86 9.47 -6.83
CA THR A 227 -3.01 8.29 -6.62
C THR A 227 -1.83 8.56 -5.68
N VAL A 228 -1.20 9.73 -5.78
CA VAL A 228 -0.13 10.15 -4.84
C VAL A 228 -0.68 10.29 -3.43
N ALA A 229 -1.86 10.88 -3.26
CA ALA A 229 -2.49 10.99 -1.95
C ALA A 229 -2.84 9.62 -1.36
N GLY A 230 -3.37 8.68 -2.14
CA GLY A 230 -3.73 7.33 -1.68
C GLY A 230 -2.57 6.55 -1.04
N TYR A 231 -1.35 6.73 -1.55
CA TYR A 231 -0.17 6.00 -1.04
C TYR A 231 0.85 6.88 -0.31
N ILE A 232 0.55 8.17 -0.04
CA ILE A 232 1.53 9.07 0.60
C ILE A 232 1.98 8.57 1.98
N VAL A 233 1.06 7.94 2.72
CA VAL A 233 1.33 7.42 4.06
C VAL A 233 2.32 6.25 4.01
N GLU A 234 2.30 5.47 2.92
CA GLU A 234 3.27 4.39 2.68
C GLU A 234 4.71 4.90 2.44
N VAL A 235 4.92 6.22 2.32
CA VAL A 235 6.24 6.86 2.27
C VAL A 235 6.56 7.61 3.56
N VAL A 236 5.60 8.36 4.09
CA VAL A 236 5.79 9.15 5.32
C VAL A 236 6.15 8.25 6.50
N GLU A 237 5.51 7.09 6.62
CA GLU A 237 5.77 6.16 7.73
C GLU A 237 7.14 5.50 7.66
N PRO A 238 7.61 4.93 6.52
CA PRO A 238 8.99 4.46 6.40
C PRO A 238 10.04 5.53 6.72
N LEU A 239 9.82 6.78 6.30
CA LEU A 239 10.70 7.89 6.66
C LEU A 239 10.70 8.14 8.18
N ALA A 240 9.52 8.10 8.82
CA ALA A 240 9.42 8.21 10.27
C ALA A 240 10.09 7.03 10.99
N MET A 241 9.94 5.80 10.49
CA MET A 241 10.64 4.62 11.01
C MET A 241 12.16 4.78 10.87
N ALA A 242 12.66 5.28 9.74
CA ALA A 242 14.09 5.57 9.55
C ALA A 242 14.61 6.61 10.54
N MET A 243 13.85 7.68 10.79
CA MET A 243 14.19 8.65 11.84
C MET A 243 14.24 8.02 13.23
N VAL A 244 13.30 7.12 13.56
CA VAL A 244 13.33 6.36 14.83
C VAL A 244 14.53 5.43 14.90
N ILE A 245 14.94 4.78 13.81
CA ILE A 245 16.16 3.96 13.75
C ILE A 245 17.40 4.82 14.07
N VAL A 246 17.53 5.99 13.44
CA VAL A 246 18.65 6.91 13.69
C VAL A 246 18.67 7.35 15.15
N LEU A 247 17.50 7.77 15.69
CA LEU A 247 17.35 8.10 17.10
C LEU A 247 17.77 6.92 18.00
N ALA A 248 17.26 5.73 17.72
CA ALA A 248 17.49 4.55 18.54
C ALA A 248 18.97 4.14 18.55
N LEU A 249 19.64 4.15 17.41
CA LEU A 249 21.07 3.85 17.31
C LEU A 249 21.92 4.91 18.03
N SER A 250 21.54 6.20 17.95
CA SER A 250 22.24 7.28 18.67
C SER A 250 22.12 7.16 20.19
N LEU A 251 20.97 6.68 20.69
CA LEU A 251 20.70 6.52 22.11
C LEU A 251 21.10 5.14 22.66
N ARG A 252 21.40 4.18 21.79
CA ARG A 252 21.72 2.79 22.16
C ARG A 252 22.84 2.70 23.20
N PRO A 253 23.97 3.41 23.10
CA PRO A 253 25.05 3.31 24.09
C PRO A 253 24.64 3.78 25.50
N LEU A 254 23.65 4.67 25.58
CA LEU A 254 23.18 5.29 26.83
C LEU A 254 21.98 4.56 27.45
N SER A 255 21.43 3.58 26.73
CA SER A 255 20.24 2.83 27.11
C SER A 255 20.57 1.59 27.93
N SER A 256 19.70 1.31 28.91
CA SER A 256 19.68 0.03 29.64
C SER A 256 19.19 -1.15 28.78
N HIS A 257 18.62 -0.89 27.60
CA HIS A 257 17.94 -1.86 26.74
C HIS A 257 18.64 -2.01 25.37
N GLN A 258 19.96 -2.12 25.36
CA GLN A 258 20.78 -2.10 24.13
C GLN A 258 20.45 -3.23 23.14
N SER A 259 20.12 -4.42 23.64
CA SER A 259 19.75 -5.58 22.83
C SER A 259 18.38 -5.41 22.20
N PHE A 260 17.38 -4.95 22.97
CA PHE A 260 16.06 -4.57 22.46
C PHE A 260 16.18 -3.55 21.32
N ILE A 261 16.95 -2.47 21.53
CA ILE A 261 17.14 -1.42 20.51
C ILE A 261 17.70 -2.00 19.20
N ALA A 262 18.69 -2.89 19.28
CA ALA A 262 19.28 -3.49 18.07
C ALA A 262 18.24 -4.27 17.25
N PHE A 263 17.43 -5.11 17.91
CA PHE A 263 16.39 -5.88 17.23
C PHE A 263 15.21 -5.00 16.76
N VAL A 264 14.85 -3.95 17.52
CA VAL A 264 13.85 -2.96 17.08
C VAL A 264 14.29 -2.26 15.80
N CYS A 265 15.56 -1.91 15.66
CA CYS A 265 16.06 -1.28 14.42
C CYS A 265 15.88 -2.21 13.22
N VAL A 266 16.16 -3.52 13.39
CA VAL A 266 15.92 -4.52 12.34
C VAL A 266 14.42 -4.65 12.02
N ALA A 267 13.57 -4.73 13.04
CA ALA A 267 12.12 -4.85 12.86
C ALA A 267 11.52 -3.62 12.16
N LEU A 268 11.97 -2.41 12.54
CA LEU A 268 11.58 -1.16 11.89
C LEU A 268 12.06 -1.09 10.44
N LEU A 269 13.30 -1.52 10.16
CA LEU A 269 13.81 -1.52 8.79
C LEU A 269 12.99 -2.45 7.88
N LEU A 270 12.72 -3.67 8.34
CA LEU A 270 11.89 -4.63 7.60
C LEU A 270 10.45 -4.12 7.42
N SER A 271 9.88 -3.49 8.46
CA SER A 271 8.55 -2.87 8.38
C SER A 271 8.53 -1.69 7.40
N ALA A 272 9.58 -0.87 7.39
CA ALA A 272 9.70 0.29 6.51
C ALA A 272 9.81 -0.14 5.03
N VAL A 273 10.66 -1.13 4.72
CA VAL A 273 10.81 -1.67 3.36
C VAL A 273 9.49 -2.28 2.88
N LYS A 274 8.84 -3.10 3.71
CA LYS A 274 7.55 -3.71 3.38
C LYS A 274 6.49 -2.68 2.95
N ARG A 275 6.45 -1.53 3.63
CA ARG A 275 5.46 -0.47 3.36
C ARG A 275 5.85 0.34 2.12
N LEU A 276 7.14 0.66 1.98
CA LEU A 276 7.64 1.38 0.82
C LEU A 276 7.37 0.63 -0.49
N ASP A 277 7.43 -0.70 -0.48
CA ASP A 277 7.10 -1.54 -1.64
C ASP A 277 5.70 -1.27 -2.19
N ASN A 278 4.72 -0.98 -1.33
CA ASN A 278 3.35 -0.67 -1.75
C ASN A 278 3.30 0.66 -2.53
N ALA A 279 4.03 1.69 -2.09
CA ALA A 279 4.14 2.94 -2.85
C ALA A 279 4.90 2.74 -4.17
N ILE A 280 5.97 1.92 -4.17
CA ILE A 280 6.78 1.65 -5.35
C ILE A 280 5.95 0.97 -6.44
N VAL A 281 5.18 -0.07 -6.09
CA VAL A 281 4.36 -0.81 -7.06
C VAL A 281 3.19 0.02 -7.59
N SER A 282 2.64 0.93 -6.78
CA SER A 282 1.49 1.76 -7.17
C SER A 282 1.88 3.01 -7.97
N TRP A 283 3.11 3.52 -7.83
CA TRP A 283 3.54 4.74 -8.53
C TRP A 283 4.51 4.49 -9.68
N THR A 284 5.17 3.34 -9.73
CA THR A 284 6.29 3.11 -10.66
C THR A 284 6.21 1.75 -11.35
N ASP A 285 7.00 1.58 -12.43
CA ASP A 285 7.16 0.27 -13.09
C ASP A 285 8.33 -0.53 -12.53
N LEU A 286 8.96 -0.09 -11.44
CA LEU A 286 10.17 -0.71 -10.90
C LEU A 286 9.90 -2.11 -10.35
N LEU A 287 8.69 -2.33 -9.83
CA LEU A 287 8.28 -3.60 -9.24
C LEU A 287 7.02 -4.13 -9.96
N SER A 288 7.04 -5.39 -10.38
CA SER A 288 5.86 -6.06 -10.93
C SER A 288 4.95 -6.57 -9.80
N LEU A 289 3.66 -6.72 -10.07
CA LEU A 289 2.72 -7.25 -9.07
C LEU A 289 3.11 -8.65 -8.55
N PRO A 290 3.60 -9.60 -9.38
CA PRO A 290 4.12 -10.87 -8.88
C PRO A 290 5.32 -10.72 -7.96
N ALA A 291 6.26 -9.83 -8.31
CA ALA A 291 7.44 -9.61 -7.50
C ALA A 291 7.08 -8.98 -6.16
N TYR A 292 6.17 -8.02 -6.17
CA TYR A 292 5.60 -7.42 -4.95
C TYR A 292 4.94 -8.46 -4.04
N THR A 293 4.01 -9.25 -4.58
CA THR A 293 3.31 -10.30 -3.83
C THR A 293 4.27 -11.35 -3.29
N TRP A 294 5.25 -11.75 -4.10
CA TRP A 294 6.29 -12.69 -3.68
C TRP A 294 7.14 -12.13 -2.54
N LEU A 295 7.67 -10.91 -2.68
CA LEU A 295 8.49 -10.25 -1.66
C LEU A 295 7.73 -10.13 -0.34
N ASN A 296 6.48 -9.68 -0.39
CA ASN A 296 5.67 -9.51 0.81
C ASN A 296 5.41 -10.86 1.52
N ASN A 297 4.99 -11.88 0.77
CA ASN A 297 4.61 -13.18 1.34
C ASN A 297 5.80 -14.02 1.78
N VAL A 298 6.90 -13.98 1.03
CA VAL A 298 8.08 -14.84 1.25
C VAL A 298 9.08 -14.18 2.18
N LEU A 299 9.31 -12.88 2.05
CA LEU A 299 10.44 -12.22 2.70
C LEU A 299 9.99 -11.27 3.81
N TRP A 300 9.20 -10.25 3.47
CA TRP A 300 8.93 -9.15 4.38
C TRP A 300 8.02 -9.53 5.54
N MET A 301 6.94 -10.26 5.28
CA MET A 301 5.99 -10.65 6.33
C MET A 301 6.61 -11.61 7.35
N PRO A 302 7.26 -12.73 6.95
CA PRO A 302 7.87 -13.66 7.90
C PRO A 302 8.99 -13.02 8.72
N LEU A 303 9.89 -12.29 8.07
CA LEU A 303 11.06 -11.71 8.73
C LEU A 303 10.69 -10.55 9.65
N SER A 304 9.74 -9.70 9.26
CA SER A 304 9.31 -8.56 10.09
C SER A 304 8.66 -9.03 11.39
N LEU A 305 7.73 -10.00 11.32
CA LEU A 305 7.07 -10.57 12.50
C LEU A 305 8.05 -11.29 13.43
N ALA A 306 9.00 -12.03 12.88
CA ALA A 306 10.06 -12.67 13.66
C ALA A 306 10.95 -11.63 14.34
N ALA A 307 11.36 -10.57 13.63
CA ALA A 307 12.16 -9.49 14.19
C ALA A 307 11.43 -8.77 15.33
N TRP A 308 10.11 -8.54 15.21
CA TRP A 308 9.30 -7.99 16.31
C TRP A 308 9.22 -8.91 17.53
N ALA A 309 9.01 -10.21 17.32
CA ALA A 309 8.99 -11.20 18.41
C ALA A 309 10.35 -11.26 19.12
N LEU A 310 11.45 -11.29 18.36
CA LEU A 310 12.81 -11.25 18.89
C LEU A 310 13.10 -9.93 19.61
N ALA A 311 12.65 -8.79 19.09
CA ALA A 311 12.80 -7.50 19.75
C ALA A 311 12.13 -7.51 21.11
N TRP A 312 10.82 -7.81 21.18
CA TRP A 312 10.08 -7.79 22.43
C TRP A 312 10.57 -8.85 23.44
N ASN A 313 11.09 -9.99 22.98
CA ASN A 313 11.69 -11.00 23.86
C ASN A 313 12.91 -10.46 24.64
N ARG A 314 13.54 -9.36 24.19
CA ARG A 314 14.71 -8.70 24.81
C ARG A 314 14.30 -7.62 25.82
N TRP A 315 13.00 -7.29 25.91
CA TRP A 315 12.52 -6.32 26.89
C TRP A 315 12.69 -6.82 28.33
N VAL A 316 12.57 -8.14 28.54
CA VAL A 316 12.79 -8.78 29.85
C VAL A 316 13.97 -9.75 29.76
N LEU A 317 15.03 -9.45 30.52
CA LEU A 317 16.25 -10.25 30.57
C LEU A 317 16.24 -11.25 31.76
N PRO A 318 16.87 -12.43 31.62
CA PRO A 318 17.43 -12.97 30.38
C PRO A 318 16.32 -13.33 29.38
N PRO A 319 16.57 -13.25 28.06
CA PRO A 319 15.55 -13.58 27.09
C PRO A 319 15.28 -15.08 27.04
N SER A 320 14.06 -15.45 26.63
CA SER A 320 13.69 -16.87 26.51
C SER A 320 14.24 -17.46 25.20
N ARG A 321 15.11 -18.46 25.30
CA ARG A 321 15.64 -19.20 24.15
C ARG A 321 14.55 -19.95 23.37
N ALA A 322 13.51 -20.43 24.08
CA ALA A 322 12.38 -21.11 23.45
C ALA A 322 11.57 -20.15 22.57
N ILE A 323 11.38 -18.90 22.99
CA ILE A 323 10.70 -17.87 22.19
C ILE A 323 11.55 -17.51 20.96
N ASP A 324 12.87 -17.40 21.10
CA ASP A 324 13.75 -17.14 19.95
C ASP A 324 13.68 -18.28 18.92
N ALA A 325 13.87 -19.53 19.38
CA ALA A 325 13.81 -20.70 18.51
C ALA A 325 12.43 -20.80 17.84
N GLY A 326 11.35 -20.61 18.60
CA GLY A 326 9.99 -20.59 18.06
C GLY A 326 9.80 -19.52 17.00
N ALA A 327 10.27 -18.29 17.23
CA ALA A 327 10.17 -17.19 16.26
C ALA A 327 10.90 -17.51 14.95
N LEU A 328 12.10 -18.10 15.03
CA LEU A 328 12.89 -18.48 13.85
C LEU A 328 12.26 -19.66 13.08
N VAL A 329 11.77 -20.68 13.78
CA VAL A 329 11.11 -21.84 13.15
C VAL A 329 9.81 -21.40 12.47
N LEU A 330 9.01 -20.58 13.13
CA LEU A 330 7.78 -20.04 12.55
C LEU A 330 8.08 -19.14 11.35
N ALA A 331 9.14 -18.31 11.42
CA ALA A 331 9.58 -17.52 10.27
C ALA A 331 9.95 -18.41 9.08
N ALA A 332 10.76 -19.45 9.30
CA ALA A 332 11.14 -20.40 8.26
C ALA A 332 9.93 -21.12 7.65
N LEU A 333 8.95 -21.49 8.48
CA LEU A 333 7.66 -22.03 8.02
C LEU A 333 6.89 -21.02 7.19
N GLY A 334 6.85 -19.75 7.59
CA GLY A 334 6.23 -18.66 6.84
C GLY A 334 6.89 -18.44 5.47
N VAL A 335 8.23 -18.42 5.42
CA VAL A 335 9.00 -18.33 4.17
C VAL A 335 8.67 -19.52 3.26
N ALA A 336 8.75 -20.75 3.77
CA ALA A 336 8.44 -21.95 3.01
C ALA A 336 6.99 -21.97 2.51
N GLY A 337 6.05 -21.56 3.38
CA GLY A 337 4.64 -21.40 3.03
C GLY A 337 4.41 -20.40 1.90
N GLY A 338 5.08 -19.24 1.95
CA GLY A 338 5.04 -18.24 0.89
C GLY A 338 5.60 -18.77 -0.44
N VAL A 339 6.74 -19.48 -0.41
CA VAL A 339 7.36 -20.06 -1.63
C VAL A 339 6.45 -21.10 -2.27
N MET A 340 5.79 -21.92 -1.45
CA MET A 340 4.91 -22.99 -1.92
C MET A 340 3.49 -22.51 -2.27
N GLY A 341 3.13 -21.27 -1.98
CA GLY A 341 1.73 -20.80 -2.06
C GLY A 341 0.80 -21.51 -1.05
N ALA A 342 1.35 -22.04 0.04
CA ALA A 342 0.61 -22.82 1.03
C ALA A 342 -0.06 -21.92 2.08
N ALA A 343 -1.33 -21.58 1.86
CA ALA A 343 -2.11 -20.71 2.75
C ALA A 343 -2.14 -21.21 4.21
N TRP A 344 -2.27 -22.52 4.43
CA TRP A 344 -2.27 -23.12 5.77
C TRP A 344 -0.96 -22.86 6.53
N ALA A 345 0.19 -22.90 5.85
CA ALA A 345 1.50 -22.68 6.48
C ALA A 345 1.64 -21.22 6.90
N SER A 346 1.16 -20.29 6.06
CA SER A 346 1.10 -18.86 6.38
C SER A 346 0.20 -18.60 7.60
N GLN A 347 -0.93 -19.28 7.70
CA GLN A 347 -1.84 -19.16 8.85
C GLN A 347 -1.22 -19.69 10.15
N VAL A 348 -0.59 -20.87 10.11
CA VAL A 348 0.12 -21.45 11.27
C VAL A 348 1.25 -20.53 11.73
N PHE A 349 2.05 -20.01 10.80
CA PHE A 349 3.08 -19.03 11.08
C PHE A 349 2.49 -17.80 11.80
N ARG A 350 1.47 -17.16 11.22
CA ARG A 350 0.89 -15.92 11.76
C ARG A 350 0.31 -16.12 13.16
N LEU A 351 -0.51 -17.15 13.37
CA LEU A 351 -1.12 -17.44 14.67
C LEU A 351 -0.09 -17.92 15.71
N GLY A 352 0.91 -18.69 15.28
CA GLY A 352 2.02 -19.11 16.14
C GLY A 352 2.83 -17.93 16.65
N THR A 353 3.16 -16.96 15.78
CA THR A 353 3.89 -15.76 16.20
C THR A 353 3.05 -14.88 17.12
N LEU A 354 1.73 -14.81 16.91
CA LEU A 354 0.82 -14.11 17.81
C LEU A 354 0.85 -14.73 19.21
N ALA A 355 0.83 -16.06 19.30
CA ALA A 355 0.95 -16.76 20.58
C ALA A 355 2.29 -16.47 21.28
N LEU A 356 3.40 -16.40 20.53
CA LEU A 356 4.69 -15.99 21.09
C LEU A 356 4.65 -14.55 21.63
N LEU A 357 4.03 -13.62 20.90
CA LEU A 357 3.86 -12.23 21.37
C LEU A 357 3.01 -12.18 22.63
N VAL A 358 1.95 -12.98 22.76
CA VAL A 358 1.16 -13.09 24.00
C VAL A 358 2.01 -13.58 25.16
N LEU A 359 2.86 -14.60 24.95
CA LEU A 359 3.80 -15.08 25.98
C LEU A 359 4.81 -14.00 26.39
N VAL A 360 5.32 -13.24 25.43
CA VAL A 360 6.22 -12.11 25.70
C VAL A 360 5.48 -11.02 26.49
N ALA A 361 4.25 -10.66 26.12
CA ALA A 361 3.44 -9.70 26.86
C ALA A 361 3.21 -10.15 28.31
N ALA A 362 2.92 -11.43 28.54
CA ALA A 362 2.81 -11.99 29.90
C ALA A 362 4.12 -11.86 30.71
N ARG A 363 5.28 -12.05 30.06
CA ARG A 363 6.59 -11.82 30.70
C ARG A 363 6.81 -10.34 31.06
N ILE A 364 6.45 -9.42 30.17
CA ILE A 364 6.51 -7.97 30.43
C ILE A 364 5.58 -7.58 31.58
N ALA A 365 4.34 -8.10 31.61
CA ALA A 365 3.38 -7.81 32.67
C ALA A 365 3.86 -8.30 34.05
N ARG A 366 4.55 -9.43 34.12
CA ARG A 366 5.07 -10.01 35.38
C ARG A 366 6.33 -9.30 35.87
N ASN A 367 7.29 -9.08 34.97
CA ASN A 367 8.66 -8.75 35.37
C ASN A 367 9.27 -7.56 34.60
N GLY A 368 8.57 -6.99 33.62
CA GLY A 368 9.12 -5.93 32.77
C GLY A 368 9.23 -4.58 33.48
N PRO A 369 10.21 -3.74 33.11
CA PRO A 369 10.19 -2.33 33.43
C PRO A 369 9.14 -1.60 32.58
N MET A 370 8.64 -0.46 33.09
CA MET A 370 7.69 0.41 32.37
C MET A 370 6.47 -0.32 31.79
N ARG A 371 5.94 -1.30 32.53
CA ARG A 371 5.00 -2.33 32.04
C ARG A 371 3.85 -1.76 31.23
N GLY A 372 3.16 -0.74 31.75
CA GLY A 372 2.04 -0.11 31.06
C GLY A 372 2.45 0.41 29.68
N MET A 373 3.48 1.25 29.61
CA MET A 373 3.95 1.82 28.35
C MET A 373 4.47 0.74 27.39
N ALA A 374 5.26 -0.21 27.88
CA ALA A 374 5.81 -1.29 27.05
C ALA A 374 4.69 -2.17 26.45
N LEU A 375 3.70 -2.55 27.26
CA LEU A 375 2.55 -3.34 26.79
C LEU A 375 1.68 -2.56 25.81
N THR A 376 1.46 -1.25 26.04
CA THR A 376 0.72 -0.40 25.10
C THR A 376 1.43 -0.33 23.75
N VAL A 377 2.74 -0.04 23.73
CA VAL A 377 3.51 0.04 22.49
C VAL A 377 3.52 -1.31 21.77
N MET A 378 3.76 -2.40 22.51
CA MET A 378 3.73 -3.76 21.96
C MET A 378 2.37 -4.11 21.37
N LEU A 379 1.28 -3.76 22.05
CA LEU A 379 -0.08 -4.02 21.58
C LEU A 379 -0.36 -3.27 20.28
N VAL A 380 -0.08 -1.96 20.24
CA VAL A 380 -0.32 -1.14 19.04
C VAL A 380 0.51 -1.65 17.86
N ILE A 381 1.79 -1.99 18.08
CA ILE A 381 2.62 -2.60 17.03
C ILE A 381 2.05 -3.95 16.60
N THR A 382 1.61 -4.80 17.53
CA THR A 382 1.00 -6.10 17.19
C THR A 382 -0.26 -5.89 16.35
N VAL A 383 -1.16 -4.98 16.74
CA VAL A 383 -2.36 -4.64 15.95
C VAL A 383 -2.00 -4.24 14.52
N SER A 384 -0.93 -3.45 14.32
CA SER A 384 -0.51 -3.04 12.96
C SER A 384 -0.10 -4.21 12.06
N GLN A 385 0.35 -5.34 12.63
CA GLN A 385 0.77 -6.53 11.88
C GLN A 385 -0.39 -7.49 11.57
N TYR A 386 -1.51 -7.39 12.30
CA TYR A 386 -2.63 -8.36 12.27
C TYR A 386 -3.95 -7.73 11.80
N THR A 387 -3.89 -6.66 11.01
CA THR A 387 -5.09 -5.99 10.49
C THR A 387 -5.91 -6.84 9.54
N GLY A 388 -5.29 -7.78 8.81
CA GLY A 388 -5.99 -8.76 7.98
C GLY A 388 -6.90 -9.69 8.79
N GLU A 389 -6.40 -10.23 9.91
CA GLU A 389 -7.21 -11.02 10.84
C GLU A 389 -8.33 -10.20 11.48
N LEU A 390 -8.05 -8.95 11.85
CA LEU A 390 -9.09 -8.05 12.36
C LEU A 390 -10.18 -7.81 11.31
N GLY A 391 -9.81 -7.62 10.05
CA GLY A 391 -10.75 -7.51 8.93
C GLY A 391 -11.63 -8.75 8.79
N SER A 392 -11.05 -9.95 8.93
CA SER A 392 -11.83 -11.21 8.91
C SER A 392 -12.83 -11.33 10.06
N LEU A 393 -12.63 -10.58 11.16
CA LEU A 393 -13.55 -10.48 12.29
C LEU A 393 -14.58 -9.34 12.13
N GLY A 394 -14.63 -8.69 10.96
CA GLY A 394 -15.57 -7.62 10.66
C GLY A 394 -15.12 -6.23 11.12
N VAL A 395 -13.86 -6.06 11.54
CA VAL A 395 -13.31 -4.73 11.84
C VAL A 395 -13.05 -4.00 10.53
N PRO A 396 -13.58 -2.78 10.32
CA PRO A 396 -13.24 -1.98 9.14
C PRO A 396 -11.72 -1.78 9.04
N THR A 397 -11.17 -2.04 7.86
CA THR A 397 -9.72 -1.97 7.61
C THR A 397 -9.30 -0.73 6.86
N ILE A 398 -10.24 0.07 6.36
CA ILE A 398 -9.98 1.30 5.61
C ILE A 398 -11.10 2.32 5.84
N TRP A 399 -10.72 3.60 5.88
CA TRP A 399 -11.62 4.75 5.94
C TRP A 399 -11.23 5.75 4.87
N PHE A 400 -12.14 6.64 4.48
CA PHE A 400 -11.90 7.60 3.39
C PHE A 400 -11.92 9.07 3.87
N PRO A 401 -11.00 9.50 4.77
CA PRO A 401 -10.91 10.91 5.12
C PRO A 401 -10.64 11.75 3.87
N PHE A 402 -11.40 12.82 3.68
CA PHE A 402 -11.35 13.67 2.49
C PHE A 402 -11.62 12.92 1.16
N GLY A 403 -12.19 11.72 1.20
CA GLY A 403 -12.39 10.89 0.01
C GLY A 403 -11.16 10.10 -0.43
N ILE A 404 -10.09 10.05 0.37
CA ILE A 404 -8.90 9.23 0.10
C ILE A 404 -8.80 8.10 1.12
N GLY A 405 -8.57 6.88 0.64
CA GLY A 405 -8.44 5.71 1.49
C GLY A 405 -7.22 5.79 2.42
N VAL A 406 -7.46 5.52 3.70
CA VAL A 406 -6.45 5.41 4.76
C VAL A 406 -6.72 4.16 5.57
N THR A 407 -5.77 3.24 5.60
CA THR A 407 -5.93 1.91 6.19
C THR A 407 -5.79 1.91 7.72
N LEU A 408 -6.34 0.90 8.38
CA LEU A 408 -6.15 0.65 9.81
C LEU A 408 -4.67 0.54 10.15
N THR A 409 -3.89 -0.13 9.30
CA THR A 409 -2.43 -0.25 9.48
C THR A 409 -1.76 1.12 9.52
N GLN A 410 -2.14 2.03 8.62
CA GLN A 410 -1.63 3.40 8.57
C GLN A 410 -1.98 4.19 9.85
N TYR A 411 -3.25 4.19 10.28
CA TYR A 411 -3.63 4.85 11.53
C TYR A 411 -2.86 4.31 12.74
N VAL A 412 -2.71 3.00 12.83
CA VAL A 412 -2.03 2.34 13.94
C VAL A 412 -0.53 2.65 13.93
N TYR A 413 0.15 2.66 12.78
CA TYR A 413 1.55 3.07 12.69
C TYR A 413 1.76 4.55 13.00
N GLY A 414 0.85 5.42 12.56
CA GLY A 414 0.83 6.83 12.93
C GLY A 414 0.92 7.03 14.44
N ILE A 415 0.34 6.12 15.24
CA ILE A 415 0.43 6.09 16.71
C ILE A 415 1.64 5.31 17.20
N ALA A 416 1.94 4.15 16.62
CA ALA A 416 2.96 3.22 17.11
C ALA A 416 4.37 3.81 17.02
N ILE A 417 4.70 4.48 15.91
CA ILE A 417 6.02 5.04 15.64
C ILE A 417 6.43 6.08 16.70
N PRO A 418 5.64 7.13 16.99
CA PRO A 418 6.00 8.10 18.02
C PRO A 418 6.01 7.48 19.42
N LEU A 419 5.08 6.57 19.75
CA LEU A 419 5.07 5.93 21.06
C LEU A 419 6.32 5.07 21.28
N LEU A 420 6.77 4.34 20.26
CA LEU A 420 8.00 3.57 20.29
C LEU A 420 9.23 4.48 20.44
N ALA A 421 9.26 5.61 19.72
CA ALA A 421 10.34 6.59 19.85
C ALA A 421 10.44 7.14 21.29
N VAL A 422 9.30 7.49 21.90
CA VAL A 422 9.25 7.93 23.30
C VAL A 422 9.67 6.80 24.23
N LEU A 423 9.26 5.55 23.98
CA LEU A 423 9.67 4.40 24.78
C LEU A 423 11.20 4.24 24.77
N ILE A 424 11.82 4.34 23.59
CA ILE A 424 13.28 4.26 23.42
C ILE A 424 13.97 5.39 24.20
N VAL A 425 13.50 6.64 24.09
CA VAL A 425 14.04 7.78 24.85
C VAL A 425 13.91 7.55 26.37
N ARG A 426 12.87 6.86 26.82
CA ARG A 426 12.67 6.52 28.24
C ARG A 426 13.58 5.40 28.76
N THR A 427 14.19 4.60 27.88
CA THR A 427 15.16 3.56 28.27
C THR A 427 16.56 4.11 28.58
N VAL A 428 16.84 5.35 28.18
CA VAL A 428 18.12 6.03 28.42
C VAL A 428 18.26 6.35 29.90
N THR A 429 19.41 5.99 30.46
CA THR A 429 19.74 6.31 31.86
C THR A 429 19.90 7.82 32.02
N ALA A 430 19.00 8.44 32.79
CA ALA A 430 19.12 9.85 33.15
C ALA A 430 20.10 10.00 34.32
N ALA A 431 20.91 11.06 34.32
CA ALA A 431 21.70 11.40 35.50
C ALA A 431 20.73 11.72 36.64
N GLU A 432 20.83 11.03 37.77
CA GLU A 432 20.17 11.50 38.98
C GLU A 432 20.80 12.84 39.36
N ALA A 433 19.99 13.89 39.42
CA ALA A 433 20.39 15.12 40.05
C ALA A 433 20.57 14.84 41.54
N VAL A 434 21.82 14.80 42.01
CA VAL A 434 22.11 14.69 43.44
C VAL A 434 21.43 15.87 44.15
N PRO A 435 20.43 15.65 45.02
CA PRO A 435 19.81 16.72 45.77
C PRO A 435 20.82 17.17 46.83
N GLY A 436 21.44 18.33 46.60
CA GLY A 436 22.25 19.01 47.59
C GLY A 436 23.71 19.20 47.19
N ARG A 437 24.00 20.35 46.58
CA ARG A 437 25.01 21.27 47.09
C ARG A 437 24.45 22.68 46.90
N ARG A 438 24.23 23.34 48.03
CA ARG A 438 23.96 24.78 48.12
C ARG A 438 25.14 25.58 47.61
#